data_AF-A0A1E9BM75-F1
#
_entry.id   AF-A0A1E9BM75-F1
#
_cell.length_a   1.000
_cell.length_b   1.000
_cell.length_c   1.000
_cell.angle_alpha   90.00
_cell.angle_beta   90.00
_cell.angle_gamma   90.00
#
_symmetry.space_group_name_H-M   'P 1'
#
loop_
_entity.id
_entity.type
_entity.pdbx_description
1 polymer ?
#
loop_
_entity_poly.entity_id
_entity_poly.type
_entity_poly.pdbx_seq_one_letter_code
_entity_poly.pdbx_strand_id
1 'polypeptide(L)'
;MKVRINKAHILLPIAGFVMGCLYLLLYAFINYCDTAPLYESFPEMIFKILSYDNVRLAIYLWGFIGFTLGCIATLLIVLIQRHIKRKKSNNGR
;
A
#
# COMPACT_ATOMS: atom_id res chain seq x y z
N MET A 1 -2.10 -31.54 1.00
CA MET A 1 -2.86 -30.31 0.72
C MET A 1 -1.92 -29.30 0.10
N LYS A 2 -1.89 -29.20 -1.23
CA LYS A 2 -0.96 -28.30 -1.96
C LYS A 2 -1.35 -26.88 -1.60
N VAL A 3 -0.59 -26.24 -0.70
CA VAL A 3 -0.74 -24.83 -0.39
C VAL A 3 -0.33 -24.10 -1.66
N ARG A 4 -1.30 -23.86 -2.56
CA ARG A 4 -1.13 -22.83 -3.58
C ARG A 4 -1.04 -21.55 -2.77
N ILE A 5 0.18 -21.13 -2.44
CA ILE A 5 0.47 -19.78 -2.00
C ILE A 5 0.07 -18.93 -3.20
N ASN A 6 -1.22 -18.58 -3.27
CA ASN A 6 -1.78 -17.81 -4.35
C ASN A 6 -0.96 -16.53 -4.39
N LYS A 7 -0.38 -16.21 -5.56
CA LYS A 7 0.38 -14.98 -5.83
C LYS A 7 -0.25 -13.73 -5.20
N ALA A 8 -1.59 -13.73 -5.08
CA ALA A 8 -2.41 -12.74 -4.39
C ALA A 8 -2.02 -12.42 -2.93
N HIS A 9 -1.49 -13.37 -2.14
CA HIS A 9 -1.12 -13.12 -0.74
C HIS A 9 0.12 -12.23 -0.60
N ILE A 10 1.01 -12.25 -1.58
CA ILE A 10 2.20 -11.37 -1.63
C ILE A 10 1.87 -10.08 -2.37
N LEU A 11 0.89 -10.13 -3.29
CA LEU A 11 0.43 -8.97 -4.04
C LEU A 11 -0.25 -7.92 -3.15
N LEU A 12 -1.03 -8.34 -2.14
CA LEU A 12 -1.80 -7.43 -1.29
C LEU A 12 -0.91 -6.48 -0.45
N PRO A 13 0.12 -6.97 0.25
CA PRO A 13 1.07 -6.11 0.96
C PRO A 13 1.83 -5.17 0.03
N ILE A 14 2.26 -5.66 -1.13
CA ILE A 14 2.98 -4.85 -2.12
C ILE A 14 2.06 -3.77 -2.70
N ALA A 15 0.81 -4.11 -3.02
CA ALA A 15 -0.18 -3.15 -3.48
C ALA A 15 -0.47 -2.09 -2.40
N GLY A 16 -0.60 -2.49 -1.14
CA GLY A 16 -0.78 -1.57 -0.01
C GLY A 16 0.40 -0.59 0.13
N PHE A 17 1.64 -1.09 0.00
CA PHE A 17 2.84 -0.25 0.00
C PHE A 17 2.83 0.76 -1.15
N VAL A 18 2.61 0.29 -2.37
CA VAL A 18 2.62 1.14 -3.58
C VAL A 18 1.53 2.21 -3.50
N MET A 19 0.31 1.86 -3.08
CA MET A 19 -0.80 2.80 -2.94
C MET A 19 -0.54 3.83 -1.83
N GLY A 20 0.07 3.42 -0.71
CA GLY A 20 0.45 4.34 0.37
C GLY A 20 1.49 5.37 -0.07
N CYS A 21 2.53 4.92 -0.79
CA CYS A 21 3.54 5.80 -1.37
C CYS A 21 2.92 6.75 -2.41
N LEU A 22 2.07 6.23 -3.31
CA LEU A 22 1.44 7.01 -4.37
C LEU A 22 0.52 8.10 -3.82
N TYR A 23 -0.29 7.77 -2.80
CA TYR A 23 -1.19 8.72 -2.16
C TYR A 23 -0.44 9.94 -1.63
N LEU A 24 0.67 9.70 -0.93
CA LEU A 24 1.41 10.80 -0.34
C LEU A 24 2.17 11.63 -1.37
N LEU A 25 2.66 10.99 -2.44
CA LEU A 25 3.32 11.67 -3.54
C LEU A 25 2.33 12.59 -4.27
N LEU A 26 1.09 12.15 -4.49
CA LEU A 26 0.01 12.98 -5.01
C LEU A 26 -0.36 14.12 -4.05
N TYR A 27 -0.45 13.85 -2.74
CA TYR A 27 -0.75 14.88 -1.75
C TYR A 27 0.32 15.98 -1.72
N ALA A 28 1.59 15.58 -1.72
CA ALA A 28 2.72 16.52 -1.76
C ALA A 28 2.75 17.32 -3.07
N PHE A 29 2.37 16.68 -4.19
CA PHE A 29 2.24 17.34 -5.49
C PHE A 29 1.13 18.38 -5.50
N ILE A 30 -0.07 18.05 -5.01
CA ILE A 30 -1.19 19.01 -4.93
C ILE A 30 -0.81 20.20 -4.05
N ASN A 31 -0.21 19.95 -2.88
CA ASN A 31 0.20 21.01 -1.96
C ASN A 31 1.30 21.91 -2.56
N TYR A 32 2.20 21.32 -3.35
CA TYR A 32 3.21 22.09 -4.09
C TYR A 32 2.57 22.94 -5.19
N CYS A 33 1.64 22.38 -5.98
CA CYS A 33 0.93 23.13 -7.02
C CYS A 33 0.09 24.29 -6.46
N ASP A 34 -0.42 24.18 -5.23
CA ASP A 34 -1.18 25.25 -4.57
C ASP A 34 -0.26 26.42 -4.12
N THR A 35 1.03 26.14 -3.92
CA THR A 35 2.01 27.10 -3.39
C THR A 35 3.06 27.58 -4.40
N ALA A 36 3.23 26.88 -5.53
CA ALA A 36 4.31 27.13 -6.49
C ALA A 36 3.86 27.86 -7.77
N PRO A 37 4.75 28.65 -8.40
CA PRO A 37 4.46 29.33 -9.66
C PRO A 37 4.32 28.33 -10.83
N LEU A 38 3.30 28.54 -11.67
CA LEU A 38 2.81 27.70 -12.79
C LEU A 38 3.81 27.39 -13.94
N TYR A 39 5.10 27.72 -13.81
CA TYR A 39 6.07 27.70 -14.90
C TYR A 39 7.13 26.57 -14.84
N GLU A 40 7.16 25.76 -13.77
CA GLU A 40 8.09 24.62 -13.68
C GLU A 40 7.57 23.38 -14.42
N SER A 41 8.48 22.63 -15.04
CA SER A 41 8.12 21.38 -15.72
C SER A 41 7.74 20.29 -14.71
N PHE A 42 6.79 19.42 -15.07
CA PHE A 42 6.34 18.32 -14.20
C PHE A 42 7.47 17.47 -13.58
N PRO A 43 8.51 17.02 -14.33
CA PRO A 43 9.61 16.27 -13.72
C PRO A 43 10.45 17.09 -12.73
N GLU A 44 10.72 18.38 -13.02
CA GLU A 44 11.44 19.26 -12.07
C GLU A 44 10.65 19.45 -10.77
N MET A 45 9.33 19.60 -10.91
CA MET A 45 8.40 19.73 -9.79
C MET A 45 8.46 18.50 -8.88
N ILE A 46 8.41 17.31 -9.46
CA ILE A 46 8.53 16.04 -8.73
C ILE A 46 9.89 15.92 -8.05
N PHE A 47 11.00 16.22 -8.74
CA PHE A 47 12.34 16.17 -8.15
C PHE A 47 12.48 17.10 -6.95
N LYS A 48 11.88 18.30 -7.02
CA LYS A 48 11.90 19.29 -5.96
C LYS A 48 11.02 18.90 -4.77
N ILE A 49 9.86 18.27 -5.02
CA ILE A 49 9.03 17.71 -3.95
C ILE A 49 9.76 16.55 -3.24
N LEU A 50 10.43 15.69 -4.01
CA LEU A 50 11.20 14.56 -3.47
C LEU A 50 12.53 14.97 -2.83
N SER A 51 13.02 16.20 -3.04
CA SER A 51 14.24 16.66 -2.36
C SER A 51 14.00 17.05 -0.90
N TYR A 52 12.74 17.31 -0.50
CA TYR A 52 12.41 17.59 0.90
C TYR A 52 12.47 16.31 1.75
N ASP A 53 13.37 16.29 2.75
CA ASP A 53 13.54 15.15 3.65
C ASP A 53 12.26 14.77 4.41
N ASN A 54 11.46 15.76 4.80
CA ASN A 54 10.17 15.53 5.45
C ASN A 54 9.18 14.79 4.55
N VAL A 55 9.17 15.12 3.25
CA VAL A 55 8.31 14.47 2.27
C VAL A 55 8.78 13.03 2.05
N ARG A 56 10.08 12.81 1.88
CA ARG A 56 10.66 11.46 1.75
C ARG A 56 10.34 10.60 2.98
N LEU A 57 10.58 11.12 4.18
CA LEU A 57 10.29 10.42 5.44
C LEU A 57 8.81 10.03 5.51
N ALA A 58 7.92 10.97 5.18
CA ALA A 58 6.50 10.72 5.20
C ALA A 58 6.10 9.67 4.14
N ILE A 59 6.68 9.68 2.93
CA ILE A 59 6.43 8.66 1.90
C ILE A 59 6.81 7.27 2.43
N TYR A 60 7.98 7.13 3.04
CA TYR A 60 8.41 5.85 3.61
C TYR A 60 7.49 5.39 4.74
N LEU A 61 7.07 6.30 5.62
CA LEU A 61 6.22 5.99 6.77
C LEU A 61 4.81 5.55 6.31
N TRP A 62 4.24 6.25 5.33
CA TRP A 62 2.93 5.92 4.77
C TRP A 62 2.95 4.67 3.91
N GLY A 63 4.02 4.46 3.13
CA GLY A 63 4.28 3.20 2.45
C GLY A 63 4.35 2.03 3.44
N PHE A 64 5.07 2.19 4.55
CA PHE A 64 5.18 1.17 5.59
C PHE A 64 3.85 0.85 6.26
N ILE A 65 3.02 1.87 6.53
CA ILE A 65 1.67 1.66 7.08
C ILE A 65 0.78 0.93 6.07
N GLY A 66 0.82 1.31 4.79
CA GLY A 66 0.11 0.62 3.72
C GLY A 66 0.54 -0.85 3.57
N PHE A 67 1.83 -1.12 3.68
CA PHE A 67 2.38 -2.49 3.69
C PHE A 67 1.86 -3.29 4.88
N THR A 68 1.92 -2.71 6.09
CA THR A 68 1.48 -3.36 7.33
C THR A 68 -0.02 -3.70 7.28
N LEU A 69 -0.84 -2.78 6.79
CA LEU A 69 -2.27 -3.02 6.57
C LEU A 69 -2.51 -4.15 5.56
N GLY A 70 -1.75 -4.18 4.46
CA GLY A 70 -1.82 -5.26 3.48
C GLY A 70 -1.41 -6.62 4.04
N CYS A 71 -0.42 -6.68 4.92
CA CYS A 71 -0.04 -7.88 5.67
C CYS A 71 -1.18 -8.36 6.60
N ILE A 72 -1.78 -7.45 7.37
CA ILE A 72 -2.89 -7.77 8.28
C ILE A 72 -4.10 -8.28 7.50
N ALA A 73 -4.47 -7.61 6.40
CA ALA A 73 -5.55 -8.04 5.52
C ALA A 73 -5.30 -9.45 4.96
N THR A 74 -4.06 -9.74 4.56
CA THR A 74 -3.68 -11.06 4.07
C THR A 74 -3.84 -12.13 5.16
N LEU A 75 -3.41 -11.86 6.40
CA LEU A 75 -3.58 -12.77 7.53
C LEU A 75 -5.06 -13.01 7.86
N LEU A 76 -5.87 -11.96 7.86
CA LEU A 76 -7.33 -12.05 8.07
C LEU A 76 -7.99 -12.93 7.01
N ILE A 77 -7.65 -12.75 5.73
CA ILE A 77 -8.18 -13.58 4.64
C ILE A 77 -7.82 -15.07 4.88
N VAL A 78 -6.58 -15.36 5.28
CA VAL A 78 -6.15 -16.74 5.58
C VAL A 78 -6.93 -17.33 6.75
N LEU A 79 -7.11 -16.56 7.83
CA LEU A 79 -7.88 -17.01 8.99
C LEU A 79 -9.35 -17.28 8.62
N ILE A 80 -9.98 -16.38 7.86
CA ILE A 80 -11.36 -16.53 7.40
C ILE A 80 -11.50 -17.77 6.51
N GLN A 81 -10.60 -17.95 5.52
CA GLN A 81 -10.60 -19.14 4.67
C GLN A 81 -10.44 -20.43 5.51
N ARG A 82 -9.58 -20.41 6.53
CA ARG A 82 -9.39 -21.54 7.45
C ARG A 82 -10.64 -21.82 8.26
N HIS A 83 -11.32 -20.79 8.77
CA HIS A 83 -12.58 -20.94 9.51
C HIS A 83 -13.70 -21.51 8.62
N ILE A 84 -13.88 -21.00 7.40
CA ILE A 84 -14.86 -21.51 6.43
C ILE A 84 -14.60 -22.99 6.13
N LYS A 85 -13.33 -23.35 5.91
CA LYS A 85 -12.94 -24.74 5.66
C LYS A 85 -13.24 -25.66 6.85
N ARG A 86 -12.97 -25.22 8.08
CA ARG A 86 -13.29 -25.97 9.30
C ARG A 86 -14.80 -26.17 9.46
N LYS A 87 -15.61 -25.13 9.23
CA LYS A 87 -17.09 -25.24 9.27
C LYS A 87 -17.61 -26.27 8.26
N LYS A 88 -17.11 -26.25 7.03
CA LYS A 88 -17.53 -27.20 5.98
C LYS A 88 -17.16 -28.65 6.31
N SER A 89 -16.01 -28.87 6.96
CA SER A 89 -15.58 -30.21 7.41
C SER A 89 -16.43 -30.76 8.57
N ASN A 90 -17.03 -29.90 9.39
CA ASN A 90 -17.83 -30.31 10.54
C ASN A 90 -19.30 -30.59 10.19
N ASN A 91 -19.81 -30.02 9.09
CA ASN A 91 -21.17 -30.25 8.58
C ASN A 91 -21.29 -31.43 7.61
N GLY A 92 -20.17 -32.03 7.20
CA GLY A 92 -20.12 -33.18 6.29
C GLY A 92 -19.83 -34.51 7.00
N ARG A 93 -19.91 -34.51 8.33
CA ARG A 93 -19.78 -35.67 9.20
C ARG A 93 -21.09 -35.82 9.97
#